data_AF-A0A3C0ECH6-F1
#
_entry.id   AF-A0A3C0ECH6-F1
#
_cell.length_a   1.000
_cell.length_b   1.000
_cell.length_c   1.000
_cell.angle_alpha   90.00
_cell.angle_beta   90.00
_cell.angle_gamma   90.00
#
_symmetry.space_group_name_H-M   'P 1'
#
loop_
_entity.id
_entity.type
_entity.pdbx_description
1 polymer ?
#
loop_
_entity_poly.entity_id
_entity_poly.type
_entity_poly.pdbx_seq_one_letter_code
_entity_poly.pdbx_strand_id
1 'polypeptide(L)'
;LIFKNDEVEWETIGEWDGLGMRGNSSMPMIFNGVVPEENLVGIELKDKSVPVFTKYMTPCLILTYGAAYLGIASGAFEIACVEGGKRYPSGARRLDNPINLRRMAEMSAQIEAARALLHAAAAMVDSGRAISMLPLLQAKVLCSEAGVRVTADLMTMFGGTAFAGRLPFERYFRDARAGLVMGQANDAAYGTIGTLLFPNS
;
A
#
# COMPACT_ATOMS: atom_id res chain seq x y z
N LEU A 1 23.65 6.46 -3.03
CA LEU A 1 24.31 7.59 -3.71
C LEU A 1 23.35 8.77 -3.64
N ILE A 2 23.84 9.97 -3.33
CA ILE A 2 23.10 11.21 -3.48
C ILE A 2 23.91 12.06 -4.45
N PHE A 3 23.29 12.58 -5.51
CA PHE A 3 23.93 13.46 -6.49
C PHE A 3 22.90 14.48 -6.94
N LYS A 4 23.36 15.66 -7.38
CA LYS A 4 22.44 16.64 -7.96
C LYS A 4 22.02 16.19 -9.36
N ASN A 5 20.79 16.53 -9.71
CA ASN A 5 20.17 16.21 -11.00
C ASN A 5 21.03 16.69 -12.19
N ASP A 6 21.63 17.87 -12.07
CA ASP A 6 22.44 18.53 -13.10
C ASP A 6 23.92 18.08 -13.13
N GLU A 7 24.35 17.22 -12.22
CA GLU A 7 25.74 16.74 -12.14
C GLU A 7 25.94 15.37 -12.81
N VAL A 8 24.86 14.75 -13.32
CA VAL A 8 24.91 13.42 -13.94
C VAL A 8 24.04 13.35 -15.18
N GLU A 9 24.42 12.50 -16.13
CA GLU A 9 23.56 12.19 -17.27
C GLU A 9 22.54 11.13 -16.86
N TRP A 10 21.26 11.44 -17.00
CA TRP A 10 20.19 10.47 -16.83
C TRP A 10 19.00 10.83 -17.69
N GLU A 11 18.19 9.82 -17.98
CA GLU A 11 16.92 9.99 -18.68
C GLU A 11 15.90 8.97 -18.17
N THR A 12 14.62 9.33 -18.20
CA THR A 12 13.53 8.38 -18.00
C THR A 12 13.16 7.71 -19.31
N ILE A 13 12.91 6.41 -19.26
CA ILE A 13 12.49 5.63 -20.43
C ILE A 13 10.96 5.56 -20.47
N GLY A 14 10.38 6.17 -21.50
CA GLY A 14 8.94 6.09 -21.78
C GLY A 14 8.09 6.89 -20.78
N GLU A 15 6.76 6.72 -20.89
CA GLU A 15 5.78 7.34 -20.00
C GLU A 15 5.17 6.30 -19.06
N TRP A 16 4.77 6.73 -17.86
CA TRP A 16 4.02 5.87 -16.95
C TRP A 16 2.57 5.69 -17.44
N ASP A 17 2.21 4.46 -17.80
CA ASP A 17 0.83 4.07 -18.13
C ASP A 17 0.41 2.81 -17.33
N GLY A 18 0.32 2.96 -16.01
CA GLY A 18 -0.13 1.89 -15.12
C GLY A 18 -1.66 1.71 -15.08
N LEU A 19 -2.11 0.50 -14.74
CA LEU A 19 -3.52 0.20 -14.44
C LEU A 19 -4.07 1.15 -13.37
N GLY A 20 -3.35 1.29 -12.27
CA GLY A 20 -3.64 2.16 -11.13
C GLY A 20 -2.40 2.91 -10.70
N MET A 21 -2.53 3.73 -9.67
CA MET A 21 -1.51 4.66 -9.22
C MET A 21 -1.05 5.57 -10.36
N ARG A 22 -1.97 6.01 -11.24
CA ARG A 22 -1.66 6.82 -12.43
C ARG A 22 -1.02 8.18 -12.12
N GLY A 23 -1.14 8.63 -10.86
CA GLY A 23 -0.48 9.83 -10.38
C GLY A 23 0.94 9.60 -9.85
N ASN A 24 1.43 8.36 -9.78
CA ASN A 24 2.85 8.12 -9.57
C ASN A 24 3.56 8.22 -10.93
N SER A 25 4.78 8.76 -10.97
CA SER A 25 5.57 8.85 -12.21
C SER A 25 6.65 7.78 -12.19
N SER A 26 6.25 6.53 -11.95
CA SER A 26 7.16 5.39 -11.76
C SER A 26 7.71 4.91 -13.11
N MET A 27 8.70 5.62 -13.63
CA MET A 27 9.33 5.33 -14.92
C MET A 27 10.73 4.72 -14.71
N PRO A 28 11.15 3.75 -15.54
CA PRO A 28 12.54 3.32 -15.58
C PRO A 28 13.45 4.51 -15.86
N MET A 29 14.65 4.48 -15.30
CA MET A 29 15.65 5.54 -15.48
C MET A 29 16.96 4.91 -15.94
N ILE A 30 17.57 5.48 -16.97
CA ILE A 30 18.96 5.21 -17.35
C ILE A 30 19.82 6.23 -16.65
N PHE A 31 20.89 5.74 -16.02
CA PHE A 31 21.91 6.57 -15.40
C PHE A 31 23.24 6.28 -16.07
N ASN A 32 23.96 7.33 -16.48
CA ASN A 32 25.32 7.24 -16.99
C ASN A 32 26.18 8.30 -16.30
N GLY A 33 27.23 7.86 -15.60
CA GLY A 33 28.12 8.80 -14.93
C GLY A 33 28.99 8.17 -13.86
N VAL A 34 29.92 8.97 -13.35
CA VAL A 34 30.76 8.64 -12.20
C VAL A 34 30.22 9.41 -11.00
N VAL A 35 29.96 8.71 -9.90
CA VAL A 35 29.56 9.36 -8.65
C VAL A 35 30.79 9.43 -7.72
N PRO A 36 31.17 10.63 -7.25
CA PRO A 36 32.29 10.80 -6.32
C PRO A 36 32.09 10.02 -5.01
N GLU A 37 33.19 9.72 -4.31
CA GLU A 37 33.14 8.95 -3.06
C GLU A 37 32.39 9.69 -1.96
N GLU A 38 32.51 11.02 -1.89
CA GLU A 38 31.78 11.89 -0.95
C GLU A 38 30.25 11.83 -1.10
N ASN A 39 29.76 11.33 -2.23
CA ASN A 39 28.33 11.21 -2.55
C ASN A 39 27.76 9.83 -2.17
N LEU A 40 28.58 8.95 -1.57
CA LEU A 40 28.16 7.66 -1.03
C LEU A 40 27.49 7.83 0.34
N VAL A 41 26.19 7.53 0.40
CA VAL A 41 25.44 7.55 1.66
C VAL A 41 25.85 6.37 2.54
N GLY A 42 26.29 6.63 3.76
CA GLY A 42 26.60 5.60 4.75
C GLY A 42 27.96 4.93 4.55
N ILE A 43 28.89 5.55 3.82
CA ILE A 43 30.27 5.08 3.70
C ILE A 43 31.05 5.17 5.02
N GLU A 44 30.66 6.12 5.88
CA GLU A 44 31.24 6.32 7.22
C GLU A 44 30.92 5.16 8.20
N LEU A 45 29.93 4.32 7.88
CA LEU A 45 29.47 3.27 8.76
C LEU A 45 30.38 2.05 8.67
N LYS A 46 30.77 1.50 9.83
CA LYS A 46 31.64 0.31 9.93
C LYS A 46 31.13 -0.90 9.13
N ASP A 47 29.84 -0.93 8.86
CA ASP A 47 29.04 -1.96 8.21
C ASP A 47 28.48 -1.52 6.83
N LYS A 48 29.02 -0.43 6.25
CA LYS A 48 28.64 0.18 4.96
C LYS A 48 27.22 0.81 4.98
N SER A 49 26.65 1.14 3.82
CA SER A 49 25.36 1.85 3.66
C SER A 49 24.10 1.04 4.03
N VAL A 50 24.23 -0.27 4.23
CA VAL A 50 23.13 -1.21 4.50
C VAL A 50 22.38 -0.89 5.82
N PRO A 51 23.06 -0.55 6.92
CA PRO A 51 22.41 -0.11 8.15
C PRO A 51 21.49 1.11 7.98
N VAL A 52 21.81 2.10 7.15
CA VAL A 52 20.96 3.29 6.99
C VAL A 52 19.62 2.91 6.36
N PHE A 53 19.70 2.15 5.27
CA PHE A 53 18.52 1.67 4.54
C PHE A 53 17.67 0.79 5.46
N THR A 54 18.27 -0.25 6.04
CA THR A 54 17.56 -1.27 6.79
C THR A 54 17.01 -0.77 8.12
N LYS A 55 17.76 0.09 8.85
CA LYS A 55 17.36 0.57 10.17
C LYS A 55 16.36 1.72 10.11
N TYR A 56 16.57 2.68 9.21
CA TYR A 56 15.78 3.92 9.20
C TYR A 56 14.75 3.95 8.07
N MET A 57 15.12 3.49 6.87
CA MET A 57 14.24 3.66 5.70
C MET A 57 13.25 2.51 5.54
N THR A 58 13.66 1.26 5.75
CA THR A 58 12.80 0.10 5.57
C THR A 58 11.53 0.16 6.43
N PRO A 59 11.58 0.52 7.73
CA PRO A 59 10.37 0.69 8.53
C PRO A 59 9.43 1.75 7.97
N CYS A 60 9.95 2.93 7.63
CA CYS A 60 9.18 4.00 7.04
C CYS A 60 8.55 3.55 5.71
N LEU A 61 9.31 2.92 4.82
CA LEU A 61 8.85 2.49 3.51
C LEU A 61 7.71 1.47 3.64
N ILE A 62 7.91 0.39 4.40
CA ILE A 62 6.91 -0.69 4.51
C ILE A 62 5.61 -0.18 5.15
N LEU A 63 5.72 0.59 6.23
CA LEU A 63 4.55 1.11 6.94
C LEU A 63 3.83 2.21 6.15
N THR A 64 4.55 3.06 5.41
CA THR A 64 3.91 4.10 4.56
C THR A 64 3.19 3.50 3.36
N TYR A 65 3.73 2.44 2.75
CA TYR A 65 2.99 1.67 1.75
C TYR A 65 1.75 1.01 2.35
N GLY A 66 1.87 0.37 3.52
CA GLY A 66 0.72 -0.18 4.25
C GLY A 66 -0.36 0.88 4.50
N ALA A 67 0.04 2.06 5.00
CA ALA A 67 -0.85 3.20 5.24
C ALA A 67 -1.55 3.69 3.96
N ALA A 68 -0.84 3.77 2.84
CA ALA A 68 -1.42 4.19 1.56
C ALA A 68 -2.56 3.24 1.12
N TYR A 69 -2.35 1.92 1.20
CA TYR A 69 -3.37 0.95 0.81
C TYR A 69 -4.53 0.87 1.79
N LEU A 70 -4.26 1.04 3.09
CA LEU A 70 -5.31 1.20 4.10
C LEU A 70 -6.16 2.46 3.84
N GLY A 71 -5.52 3.56 3.42
CA GLY A 71 -6.20 4.79 3.03
C GLY A 71 -7.10 4.60 1.81
N ILE A 72 -6.63 3.85 0.80
CA ILE A 72 -7.44 3.46 -0.37
C ILE A 72 -8.67 2.66 0.06
N ALA A 73 -8.50 1.64 0.93
CA ALA A 73 -9.63 0.87 1.46
C ALA A 73 -10.62 1.76 2.22
N SER A 74 -10.11 2.57 3.15
CA SER A 74 -10.91 3.41 4.05
C SER A 74 -11.70 4.45 3.27
N GLY A 75 -11.05 5.18 2.35
CA GLY A 75 -11.71 6.20 1.54
C GLY A 75 -12.79 5.63 0.62
N ALA A 76 -12.53 4.48 0.00
CA ALA A 76 -13.55 3.78 -0.78
C ALA A 76 -14.74 3.34 0.10
N PHE A 77 -14.47 2.82 1.28
CA PHE A 77 -15.49 2.37 2.22
C PHE A 77 -16.36 3.53 2.74
N GLU A 78 -15.78 4.68 3.08
CA GLU A 78 -16.52 5.87 3.52
C GLU A 78 -17.51 6.36 2.45
N ILE A 79 -17.07 6.42 1.19
CA ILE A 79 -17.93 6.74 0.06
C ILE A 79 -19.05 5.70 -0.07
N ALA A 80 -18.75 4.41 0.11
CA ALA A 80 -19.73 3.35 0.07
C ALA A 80 -20.78 3.44 1.18
N CYS A 81 -20.40 3.86 2.39
CA CYS A 81 -21.35 4.11 3.49
C CYS A 81 -22.36 5.19 3.10
N VAL A 82 -21.90 6.29 2.51
CA VAL A 82 -22.77 7.38 2.04
C VAL A 82 -23.65 6.92 0.89
N GLU A 83 -23.08 6.37 -0.18
CA GLU A 83 -23.82 5.97 -1.38
C GLU A 83 -24.75 4.78 -1.14
N GLY A 84 -24.35 3.85 -0.29
CA GLY A 84 -25.17 2.69 0.08
C GLY A 84 -26.40 3.07 0.91
N GLY A 85 -26.29 4.14 1.71
CA GLY A 85 -27.36 4.66 2.56
C GLY A 85 -28.41 5.50 1.81
N LYS A 86 -28.15 5.94 0.57
CA LYS A 86 -29.11 6.71 -0.22
C LYS A 86 -30.34 5.88 -0.60
N ARG A 87 -31.50 6.55 -0.65
CA ARG A 87 -32.75 5.95 -1.11
C ARG A 87 -32.89 6.07 -2.62
N TYR A 88 -33.28 4.98 -3.27
CA TYR A 88 -33.72 4.98 -4.66
C TYR A 88 -35.16 5.51 -4.77
N PRO A 89 -35.65 5.82 -5.99
CA PRO A 89 -37.05 6.19 -6.21
C PRO A 89 -38.06 5.15 -5.71
N SER A 90 -37.66 3.88 -5.63
CA SER A 90 -38.45 2.80 -5.02
C SER A 90 -38.61 2.92 -3.50
N GLY A 91 -37.91 3.86 -2.85
CA GLY A 91 -37.87 4.03 -1.40
C GLY A 91 -36.84 3.14 -0.69
N ALA A 92 -36.36 2.07 -1.32
CA ALA A 92 -35.36 1.17 -0.78
C ALA A 92 -33.94 1.78 -0.85
N ARG A 93 -33.05 1.33 0.04
CA ARG A 93 -31.61 1.60 0.01
C ARG A 93 -30.86 0.38 -0.51
N ARG A 94 -29.63 0.57 -0.97
CA ARG A 94 -28.76 -0.55 -1.37
C ARG A 94 -28.47 -1.48 -0.18
N LEU A 95 -28.36 -0.89 1.01
CA LEU A 95 -28.08 -1.59 2.27
C LEU A 95 -29.29 -2.29 2.89
N ASP A 96 -30.49 -2.15 2.33
CA ASP A 96 -31.64 -2.95 2.77
C ASP A 96 -31.52 -4.41 2.28
N ASN A 97 -30.63 -4.68 1.31
CA ASN A 97 -30.25 -6.04 0.96
C ASN A 97 -29.29 -6.62 2.03
N PRO A 98 -29.64 -7.74 2.68
CA PRO A 98 -28.86 -8.32 3.77
C PRO A 98 -27.46 -8.76 3.36
N ILE A 99 -27.25 -9.17 2.10
CA ILE A 99 -25.93 -9.53 1.56
C ILE A 99 -25.05 -8.28 1.48
N ASN A 100 -25.59 -7.15 1.02
CA ASN A 100 -24.83 -5.90 0.94
C ASN A 100 -24.49 -5.36 2.33
N LEU A 101 -25.45 -5.43 3.27
CA LEU A 101 -25.22 -5.03 4.65
C LEU A 101 -24.12 -5.88 5.31
N ARG A 102 -24.18 -7.21 5.14
CA ARG A 102 -23.14 -8.12 5.62
C ARG A 102 -21.77 -7.79 5.02
N ARG A 103 -21.68 -7.57 3.70
CA ARG A 103 -20.42 -7.19 3.05
C ARG A 103 -19.85 -5.90 3.62
N MET A 104 -20.68 -4.88 3.85
CA MET A 104 -20.24 -3.65 4.51
C MET A 104 -19.69 -3.91 5.92
N ALA A 105 -20.34 -4.77 6.70
CA ALA A 105 -19.85 -5.13 8.03
C ALA A 105 -18.51 -5.89 7.98
N GLU A 106 -18.34 -6.84 7.06
CA GLU A 106 -17.09 -7.58 6.86
C GLU A 106 -15.94 -6.65 6.43
N MET A 107 -16.19 -5.75 5.47
CA MET A 107 -15.21 -4.76 5.02
C MET A 107 -14.80 -3.82 6.16
N SER A 108 -15.76 -3.38 6.98
CA SER A 108 -15.47 -2.55 8.16
C SER A 108 -14.51 -3.26 9.11
N ALA A 109 -14.78 -4.53 9.45
CA ALA A 109 -13.94 -5.29 10.36
C ALA A 109 -12.53 -5.52 9.79
N GLN A 110 -12.41 -5.79 8.50
CA GLN A 110 -11.11 -5.97 7.82
C GLN A 110 -10.27 -4.68 7.85
N ILE A 111 -10.90 -3.54 7.60
CA ILE A 111 -10.24 -2.23 7.65
C ILE A 111 -9.74 -1.93 9.07
N GLU A 112 -10.57 -2.15 10.10
CA GLU A 112 -10.15 -1.94 11.48
C GLU A 112 -9.02 -2.88 11.92
N ALA A 113 -9.07 -4.15 11.51
CA ALA A 113 -8.00 -5.12 11.80
C ALA A 113 -6.67 -4.69 11.18
N ALA A 114 -6.69 -4.27 9.90
CA ALA A 114 -5.52 -3.75 9.20
C ALA A 114 -4.99 -2.48 9.87
N ARG A 115 -5.88 -1.54 10.23
CA ARG A 115 -5.54 -0.28 10.91
C ARG A 115 -4.89 -0.52 12.26
N ALA A 116 -5.46 -1.42 13.06
CA ALA A 116 -4.93 -1.76 14.38
C ALA A 116 -3.52 -2.34 14.28
N LEU A 117 -3.29 -3.28 13.37
CA LEU A 117 -1.98 -3.89 13.17
C LEU A 117 -0.95 -2.88 12.66
N LEU A 118 -1.33 -2.00 11.72
CA LEU A 118 -0.47 -0.94 11.21
C LEU A 118 -0.03 0.03 12.30
N HIS A 119 -0.96 0.53 13.11
CA HIS A 119 -0.62 1.43 14.21
C HIS A 119 0.20 0.74 15.31
N ALA A 120 -0.09 -0.52 15.62
CA ALA A 120 0.72 -1.30 16.55
C ALA A 120 2.16 -1.45 16.04
N ALA A 121 2.34 -1.78 14.77
CA ALA A 121 3.66 -1.87 14.14
C ALA A 121 4.41 -0.54 14.13
N ALA A 122 3.74 0.57 13.78
CA ALA A 122 4.32 1.91 13.84
C ALA A 122 4.72 2.30 15.27
N ALA A 123 3.86 2.08 16.26
CA ALA A 123 4.16 2.39 17.66
C ALA A 123 5.36 1.58 18.20
N MET A 124 5.57 0.34 17.72
CA MET A 124 6.76 -0.43 18.05
C MET A 124 8.03 0.20 17.47
N VAL A 125 7.98 0.71 16.24
CA VAL A 125 9.10 1.43 15.62
C VAL A 125 9.39 2.73 16.37
N ASP A 126 8.38 3.56 16.60
CA ASP A 126 8.52 4.86 17.26
C ASP A 126 9.06 4.74 18.69
N SER A 127 8.69 3.68 19.41
CA SER A 127 9.19 3.39 20.76
C SER A 127 10.54 2.67 20.79
N GLY A 128 11.18 2.42 19.65
CA GLY A 128 12.45 1.70 19.56
C GLY A 128 12.35 0.22 19.97
N ARG A 129 11.14 -0.35 20.03
CA ARG A 129 10.87 -1.74 20.43
C ARG A 129 10.76 -2.70 19.26
N ALA A 130 10.89 -2.22 18.02
CA ALA A 130 10.91 -3.05 16.83
C ALA A 130 12.20 -3.90 16.79
N ILE A 131 12.12 -5.12 17.33
CA ILE A 131 13.23 -6.10 17.34
C ILE A 131 13.34 -6.91 16.05
N SER A 132 12.34 -6.81 15.16
CA SER A 132 12.27 -7.55 13.90
C SER A 132 11.36 -6.83 12.89
N MET A 133 11.56 -7.13 11.60
CA MET A 133 10.71 -6.66 10.51
C MET A 133 9.36 -7.38 10.42
N LEU A 134 9.19 -8.47 11.16
CA LEU A 134 8.00 -9.32 11.12
C LEU A 134 6.66 -8.55 11.24
N PRO A 135 6.42 -7.76 12.31
CA PRO A 135 5.16 -7.04 12.45
C PRO A 135 4.93 -5.98 11.37
N LEU A 136 5.99 -5.40 10.80
CA LEU A 136 5.90 -4.40 9.74
C LEU A 136 5.44 -5.05 8.43
N LEU A 137 6.04 -6.20 8.09
CA LEU A 137 5.65 -6.97 6.91
C LEU A 137 4.22 -7.48 7.04
N GLN A 138 3.84 -8.02 8.20
CA GLN A 138 2.47 -8.46 8.50
C GLN A 138 1.46 -7.31 8.36
N ALA A 139 1.78 -6.14 8.91
CA ALA A 139 0.94 -4.95 8.76
C ALA A 139 0.76 -4.54 7.30
N LYS A 140 1.85 -4.49 6.53
CA LYS A 140 1.83 -4.12 5.11
C LYS A 140 0.96 -5.08 4.31
N VAL A 141 1.19 -6.39 4.40
CA VAL A 141 0.41 -7.37 3.62
C VAL A 141 -1.07 -7.29 3.98
N LEU A 142 -1.40 -7.20 5.28
CA LEU A 142 -2.79 -7.09 5.73
C LEU A 142 -3.48 -5.82 5.19
N CYS A 143 -2.79 -4.67 5.21
CA CYS A 143 -3.33 -3.43 4.65
C CYS A 143 -3.54 -3.49 3.13
N SER A 144 -2.56 -4.04 2.40
CA SER A 144 -2.66 -4.19 0.94
C SER A 144 -3.77 -5.14 0.51
N GLU A 145 -3.95 -6.24 1.23
CA GLU A 145 -5.01 -7.22 0.96
C GLU A 145 -6.38 -6.66 1.33
N ALA A 146 -6.50 -5.92 2.43
CA ALA A 146 -7.72 -5.19 2.76
C ALA A 146 -8.07 -4.19 1.64
N GLY A 147 -7.09 -3.43 1.13
CA GLY A 147 -7.22 -2.58 -0.06
C GLY A 147 -7.85 -3.30 -1.24
N VAL A 148 -7.28 -4.43 -1.63
CA VAL A 148 -7.77 -5.23 -2.77
C VAL A 148 -9.17 -5.80 -2.49
N ARG A 149 -9.39 -6.37 -1.32
CA ARG A 149 -10.64 -7.04 -0.98
C ARG A 149 -11.81 -6.07 -0.92
N VAL A 150 -11.64 -4.98 -0.18
CA VAL A 150 -12.67 -3.94 -0.01
C VAL A 150 -13.06 -3.36 -1.36
N THR A 151 -12.07 -2.93 -2.16
CA THR A 151 -12.37 -2.27 -3.43
C THR A 151 -13.00 -3.22 -4.45
N ALA A 152 -12.62 -4.50 -4.47
CA ALA A 152 -13.26 -5.51 -5.32
C ALA A 152 -14.71 -5.79 -4.91
N ASP A 153 -14.98 -5.89 -3.61
CA ASP A 153 -16.34 -6.09 -3.10
C ASP A 153 -17.23 -4.87 -3.40
N LEU A 154 -16.69 -3.66 -3.34
CA LEU A 154 -17.39 -2.43 -3.71
C LEU A 154 -17.73 -2.37 -5.20
N MET A 155 -16.80 -2.77 -6.08
CA MET A 155 -17.08 -2.90 -7.52
C MET A 155 -18.26 -3.84 -7.78
N THR A 156 -18.29 -4.98 -7.09
CA THR A 156 -19.38 -5.95 -7.20
C THR A 156 -20.68 -5.41 -6.60
N MET A 157 -20.61 -4.76 -5.44
CA MET A 157 -21.79 -4.27 -4.71
C MET A 157 -22.49 -3.12 -5.44
N PHE A 158 -21.75 -2.23 -6.10
CA PHE A 158 -22.28 -1.09 -6.86
C PHE A 158 -22.45 -1.38 -8.36
N GLY A 159 -21.93 -2.51 -8.85
CA GLY A 159 -22.18 -3.06 -10.17
C GLY A 159 -21.86 -2.09 -11.30
N GLY A 160 -22.74 -2.01 -12.31
CA GLY A 160 -22.54 -1.17 -13.49
C GLY A 160 -22.32 0.32 -13.18
N THR A 161 -22.78 0.83 -12.03
CA THR A 161 -22.53 2.22 -11.62
C THR A 161 -21.06 2.43 -11.25
N ALA A 162 -20.48 1.49 -10.51
CA ALA A 162 -19.05 1.50 -10.20
C ALA A 162 -18.22 1.24 -11.46
N PHE A 163 -18.61 0.24 -12.26
CA PHE A 163 -17.91 -0.15 -13.48
C PHE A 163 -17.88 0.97 -14.53
N ALA A 164 -18.94 1.77 -14.63
CA ALA A 164 -19.01 2.91 -15.53
C ALA A 164 -18.32 4.18 -14.99
N GLY A 165 -17.62 4.11 -13.85
CA GLY A 165 -16.90 5.25 -13.27
C GLY A 165 -17.80 6.39 -12.77
N ARG A 166 -19.11 6.14 -12.58
CA ARG A 166 -20.04 7.14 -12.01
C ARG A 166 -19.82 7.35 -10.51
N LEU A 167 -19.21 6.35 -9.87
CA LEU A 167 -18.66 6.41 -8.54
C LEU A 167 -17.17 6.05 -8.63
N PRO A 168 -16.30 6.61 -7.77
CA PRO A 168 -14.86 6.49 -7.94
C PRO A 168 -14.31 5.09 -7.60
N PHE A 169 -15.16 4.11 -7.30
CA PHE A 169 -14.74 2.76 -6.88
C PHE A 169 -13.81 2.07 -7.89
N GLU A 170 -13.98 2.31 -9.20
CA GLU A 170 -13.09 1.73 -10.20
C GLU A 170 -11.65 2.24 -10.07
N ARG A 171 -11.48 3.52 -9.72
CA ARG A 171 -10.17 4.11 -9.45
C ARG A 171 -9.54 3.49 -8.21
N TYR A 172 -10.29 3.45 -7.11
CA TYR A 172 -9.80 2.81 -5.88
C TYR A 172 -9.42 1.34 -6.12
N PHE A 173 -10.22 0.61 -6.90
CA PHE A 173 -9.93 -0.77 -7.29
C PHE A 173 -8.61 -0.88 -8.05
N ARG A 174 -8.42 -0.07 -9.11
CA ARG A 174 -7.18 -0.07 -9.90
C ARG A 174 -5.97 0.30 -9.04
N ASP A 175 -6.08 1.33 -8.21
CA ASP A 175 -5.01 1.80 -7.33
C ASP A 175 -4.66 0.72 -6.28
N ALA A 176 -5.65 0.06 -5.68
CA ALA A 176 -5.43 -1.01 -4.69
C ALA A 176 -4.64 -2.20 -5.24
N ARG A 177 -4.76 -2.52 -6.54
CA ARG A 177 -4.00 -3.63 -7.17
C ARG A 177 -2.50 -3.45 -7.08
N ALA A 178 -2.02 -2.20 -7.07
CA ALA A 178 -0.61 -1.91 -6.89
C ALA A 178 -0.07 -2.46 -5.56
N GLY A 179 -0.90 -2.57 -4.52
CA GLY A 179 -0.46 -3.03 -3.20
C GLY A 179 0.03 -4.45 -3.11
N LEU A 180 -0.31 -5.29 -4.09
CA LEU A 180 0.21 -6.65 -4.17
C LEU A 180 1.63 -6.71 -4.71
N VAL A 181 2.10 -5.66 -5.41
CA VAL A 181 3.38 -5.67 -6.14
C VAL A 181 4.33 -4.52 -5.76
N MET A 182 3.80 -3.35 -5.39
CA MET A 182 4.59 -2.15 -5.03
C MET A 182 4.81 -2.06 -3.52
N GLY A 183 6.02 -1.63 -3.11
CA GLY A 183 6.36 -1.48 -1.69
C GLY A 183 6.66 -2.80 -0.99
N GLN A 184 7.52 -3.58 -1.64
CA GLN A 184 7.67 -5.05 -1.64
C GLN A 184 6.40 -5.80 -2.07
N ALA A 185 6.52 -6.69 -3.05
CA ALA A 185 5.43 -7.58 -3.46
C ALA A 185 5.01 -8.50 -2.30
N ASN A 186 3.72 -8.82 -2.20
CA ASN A 186 3.20 -9.61 -1.08
C ASN A 186 3.83 -11.01 -1.01
N ASP A 187 4.06 -11.68 -2.13
CA ASP A 187 4.69 -13.01 -2.13
C ASP A 187 6.11 -12.98 -1.55
N ALA A 188 6.87 -11.93 -1.88
CA ALA A 188 8.21 -11.73 -1.32
C ALA A 188 8.15 -11.38 0.18
N ALA A 189 7.17 -10.59 0.59
CA ALA A 189 6.93 -10.28 2.00
C ALA A 189 6.54 -11.54 2.79
N TYR A 190 5.65 -12.38 2.25
CA TYR A 190 5.28 -13.66 2.84
C TYR A 190 6.44 -14.64 2.93
N GLY A 191 7.30 -14.71 1.91
CA GLY A 191 8.55 -15.48 1.97
C GLY A 191 9.44 -15.03 3.13
N THR A 192 9.60 -13.71 3.31
CA THR A 192 10.39 -13.13 4.41
C THR A 192 9.72 -13.39 5.77
N ILE A 193 8.40 -13.26 5.87
CA ILE A 193 7.63 -13.62 7.07
C ILE A 193 7.87 -15.08 7.42
N GLY A 194 7.84 -15.99 6.45
CA GLY A 194 8.13 -17.41 6.63
C GLY A 194 9.51 -17.64 7.24
N THR A 195 10.56 -17.03 6.67
CA THR A 195 11.93 -17.13 7.21
C THR A 195 12.03 -16.57 8.64
N LEU A 196 11.33 -15.48 8.95
CA LEU A 196 11.35 -14.89 10.30
C LEU A 196 10.59 -15.72 11.33
N LEU A 197 9.53 -16.42 10.92
CA LEU A 197 8.78 -17.34 11.80
C LEU A 197 9.54 -18.65 12.03
N PHE A 198 10.32 -19.10 11.05
CA PHE A 198 11.07 -20.36 11.08
C PHE A 198 12.56 -20.14 10.75
N PRO A 199 13.34 -19.50 11.64
CA PRO A 199 14.73 -19.13 11.35
C PRO A 199 15.71 -20.30 11.20
N ASN A 200 15.28 -21.53 11.53
CA ASN A 200 16.11 -22.75 11.53
C ASN A 200 15.62 -23.83 10.54
N SER A 201 14.63 -23.52 9.70
CA SER A 201 14.10 -24.44 8.69
C SER A 201 14.79 -24.31 7.34
#